data_AF-A0AAD7YGP4-F1
#
_entry.id   AF-A0AAD7YGP4-F1
#
_cell.length_a   1.000
_cell.length_b   1.000
_cell.length_c   1.000
_cell.angle_alpha   90.00
_cell.angle_beta   90.00
_cell.angle_gamma   90.00
#
_symmetry.space_group_name_H-M   'P 1'
#
loop_
_entity.id
_entity.type
_entity.pdbx_description
1 polymer ?
#
loop_
_entity_poly.entity_id
_entity_poly.type
_entity_poly.pdbx_seq_one_letter_code
_entity_poly.pdbx_strand_id
1 'polypeptide(L)'
;MKKVFARWVPRMLTDEHKSKRVDISRANLEKFQMDKDFFLSRLVTMDKTWIHHFDPETKRESKTWKRASSPSLKKFIVSSSAGKVMASVLWDAEGIIIVEYLEKGATIMDSY
;
A
#
# COMPACT_ATOMS: atom_id res chain seq x y z
N MET A 1 -3.08 29.48 -13.28
CA MET A 1 -2.34 28.19 -13.24
C MET A 1 -2.69 27.47 -11.94
N LYS A 2 -2.74 26.13 -11.92
CA LYS A 2 -3.03 25.36 -10.69
C LYS A 2 -1.92 24.34 -10.45
N LYS A 3 -1.45 24.25 -9.21
CA LYS A 3 -0.55 23.18 -8.75
C LYS A 3 -1.42 21.96 -8.42
N VAL A 4 -1.23 20.84 -9.12
CA VAL A 4 -2.04 19.63 -8.95
C VAL A 4 -1.17 18.41 -8.69
N PHE A 5 -1.74 17.43 -8.02
CA PHE A 5 -1.15 16.11 -7.86
C PHE A 5 -1.65 15.18 -8.97
N ALA A 6 -0.82 14.22 -9.38
CA ALA A 6 -1.34 13.04 -10.07
C ALA A 6 -2.19 12.20 -9.10
N ARG A 7 -3.32 11.65 -9.55
CA ARG A 7 -4.09 10.68 -8.76
C ARG A 7 -3.39 9.33 -8.86
N TRP A 8 -2.88 8.83 -7.74
CA TRP A 8 -2.32 7.48 -7.65
C TRP A 8 -3.46 6.55 -7.27
N VAL A 9 -3.89 5.71 -8.19
CA VAL A 9 -4.88 4.66 -7.94
C VAL A 9 -4.19 3.33 -8.26
N PRO A 10 -3.93 2.46 -7.27
CA PRO A 10 -3.19 1.21 -7.49
C PRO A 10 -3.79 0.33 -8.59
N ARG A 11 -5.12 0.34 -8.69
CA ARG A 11 -5.86 -0.37 -9.75
C ARG A 11 -7.23 0.26 -9.95
N MET A 12 -7.68 0.32 -11.20
CA MET A 12 -9.08 0.63 -11.49
C MET A 12 -9.96 -0.55 -11.05
N LEU A 13 -10.85 -0.31 -10.09
CA LEU A 13 -11.77 -1.33 -9.61
C LEU A 13 -12.98 -1.42 -10.55
N THR A 14 -13.32 -2.64 -10.94
CA THR A 14 -14.60 -2.96 -11.59
C THR A 14 -15.75 -2.78 -10.59
N ASP A 15 -16.98 -2.71 -11.06
CA ASP A 15 -18.14 -2.59 -10.16
C ASP A 15 -18.32 -3.85 -9.31
N GLU A 16 -17.97 -5.03 -9.85
CA GLU A 16 -17.91 -6.28 -9.09
C GLU A 16 -16.90 -6.21 -7.93
N HIS A 17 -15.67 -5.73 -8.17
CA HIS A 17 -14.69 -5.55 -7.09
C HIS A 17 -15.20 -4.60 -6.00
N LYS A 18 -15.93 -3.56 -6.38
CA LYS A 18 -16.52 -2.62 -5.41
C LYS A 18 -17.61 -3.30 -4.59
N SER A 19 -18.53 -4.01 -5.23
CA SER A 19 -19.59 -4.74 -4.52
C SER A 19 -19.00 -5.71 -3.51
N LYS A 20 -18.06 -6.55 -3.96
CA LYS A 20 -17.39 -7.53 -3.10
C LYS A 20 -16.69 -6.89 -1.90
N ARG A 21 -16.03 -5.74 -2.10
CA ARG A 21 -15.42 -4.98 -0.98
C ARG A 21 -16.46 -4.49 0.01
N VAL A 22 -17.60 -3.99 -0.46
CA VAL A 22 -18.69 -3.53 0.43
C VAL A 22 -19.25 -4.70 1.23
N ASP A 23 -19.51 -5.83 0.58
CA ASP A 23 -20.09 -7.00 1.23
C ASP A 23 -19.16 -7.58 2.31
N ILE A 24 -17.86 -7.70 2.00
CA ILE A 24 -16.85 -8.10 2.98
C ILE A 24 -16.76 -7.09 4.14
N SER A 25 -16.84 -5.79 3.83
CA SER A 25 -16.76 -4.75 4.87
C SER A 25 -17.97 -4.80 5.82
N ARG A 26 -19.18 -5.05 5.30
CA ARG A 26 -20.38 -5.22 6.12
C ARG A 26 -20.26 -6.43 7.04
N ALA A 27 -19.88 -7.59 6.49
CA ALA A 27 -19.70 -8.80 7.28
C ALA A 27 -18.63 -8.63 8.38
N ASN A 28 -17.52 -7.95 8.08
CA ASN A 28 -16.49 -7.66 9.07
C ASN A 28 -16.96 -6.65 10.13
N LEU A 29 -17.79 -5.67 9.75
CA LEU A 29 -18.37 -4.72 10.68
C LEU A 29 -19.33 -5.40 11.67
N GLU A 30 -20.16 -6.33 11.19
CA GLU A 30 -21.05 -7.11 12.07
C GLU A 30 -20.25 -7.91 13.09
N LYS A 31 -19.19 -8.61 12.65
CA LYS A 31 -18.28 -9.35 13.55
C LYS A 31 -17.62 -8.44 14.58
N PHE A 32 -17.15 -7.27 14.14
CA PHE A 32 -16.58 -6.27 15.05
C PHE A 32 -17.61 -5.77 16.07
N GLN A 33 -18.86 -5.56 15.66
CA GLN A 33 -19.92 -5.10 16.56
C GLN A 33 -20.31 -6.15 17.61
N MET A 34 -20.22 -7.44 17.28
CA MET A 34 -20.48 -8.54 18.22
C MET A 34 -19.39 -8.68 19.30
N ASP A 35 -18.16 -8.23 19.01
CA ASP A 35 -17.02 -8.38 19.92
C ASP A 35 -16.07 -7.17 19.82
N LYS A 36 -16.56 -6.00 20.24
CA LYS A 36 -15.83 -4.73 20.09
C LYS A 36 -14.53 -4.72 20.88
N ASP A 37 -14.51 -5.40 22.02
CA ASP A 37 -13.40 -5.35 22.97
C ASP A 37 -12.22 -6.25 22.54
N PHE A 38 -12.50 -7.39 21.89
CA PHE A 38 -11.45 -8.36 21.54
C PHE A 38 -11.31 -8.64 20.04
N PHE A 39 -12.19 -8.15 19.17
CA PHE A 39 -12.09 -8.42 17.74
C PHE A 39 -10.76 -7.94 17.15
N LEU A 40 -10.36 -6.70 17.45
CA LEU A 40 -9.12 -6.14 16.89
C LEU A 40 -7.85 -6.71 17.54
N SER A 41 -7.88 -7.01 18.85
CA SER A 41 -6.70 -7.55 19.55
C SER A 41 -6.32 -8.97 19.10
N ARG A 42 -7.25 -9.71 18.51
CA ARG A 42 -7.00 -11.05 17.95
C ARG A 42 -6.52 -11.04 16.49
N LEU A 43 -6.47 -9.87 15.84
CA LEU A 43 -6.03 -9.79 14.46
C LEU A 43 -4.52 -9.75 14.39
N VAL A 44 -3.94 -10.75 13.74
CA VAL A 44 -2.57 -10.73 13.25
C VAL A 44 -2.63 -10.51 11.74
N THR A 45 -1.84 -9.57 11.23
CA THR A 45 -1.77 -9.27 9.78
C THR A 45 -0.32 -9.22 9.32
N MET A 46 -0.10 -9.48 8.03
CA MET A 46 1.20 -9.42 7.39
C MET A 46 1.11 -8.60 6.10
N ASP A 47 2.14 -7.81 5.82
CA ASP A 47 2.33 -7.18 4.51
C ASP A 47 3.80 -7.13 4.12
N LYS A 48 4.07 -6.98 2.82
CA LYS A 48 5.42 -6.90 2.25
C LYS A 48 5.65 -5.51 1.69
N THR A 49 6.73 -4.87 2.13
CA THR A 49 7.11 -3.53 1.67
C THR A 49 8.52 -3.49 1.10
N TRP A 50 8.75 -2.59 0.14
CA TRP A 50 10.09 -2.31 -0.36
C TRP A 50 10.73 -1.20 0.46
N ILE A 51 11.88 -1.48 1.05
CA ILE A 51 12.72 -0.51 1.74
C ILE A 51 13.82 -0.09 0.78
N HIS A 52 13.83 1.19 0.43
CA HIS A 52 14.83 1.78 -0.46
C HIS A 52 16.02 2.29 0.36
N HIS A 53 17.24 2.14 -0.15
CA HIS A 53 18.44 2.71 0.49
C HIS A 53 18.52 4.25 0.37
N PHE A 54 17.61 4.86 -0.39
CA PHE A 54 17.50 6.29 -0.61
C PHE A 54 16.04 6.70 -0.56
N ASP A 55 15.77 7.98 -0.28
CA ASP A 55 14.41 8.53 -0.29
C ASP A 55 13.95 8.80 -1.73
N PRO A 56 12.94 8.08 -2.26
CA PRO A 56 12.38 8.40 -3.56
C PRO A 56 11.58 9.71 -3.52
N GLU A 57 11.57 10.46 -4.63
CA GLU A 57 10.76 11.69 -4.77
C GLU A 57 9.30 11.38 -4.40
N THR A 58 8.81 12.02 -3.34
CA THR A 58 7.45 11.82 -2.86
C THR A 58 6.43 12.45 -3.82
N LYS A 59 5.19 11.97 -3.80
CA LYS A 59 4.07 12.60 -4.53
C LYS A 59 3.90 14.09 -4.21
N ARG A 60 4.30 14.52 -3.01
CA ARG A 60 4.23 15.93 -2.60
C ARG A 60 5.31 16.77 -3.27
N GLU A 61 6.49 16.21 -3.44
CA GLU A 61 7.62 16.83 -4.14
C GLU A 61 7.39 16.85 -5.65
N SER A 62 6.72 15.84 -6.19
CA SER A 62 6.44 15.71 -7.63
C SER A 62 5.43 16.71 -8.19
N LYS A 63 5.06 17.76 -7.45
CA LYS A 63 4.06 18.76 -7.87
C LYS A 63 4.58 19.62 -9.02
N THR A 64 3.90 19.58 -10.15
CA THR A 64 4.20 20.46 -11.31
C THR A 64 3.10 21.50 -11.52
N TRP A 65 3.49 22.62 -12.13
CA TRP A 65 2.55 23.67 -12.55
C TRP A 65 1.87 23.27 -13.86
N LYS A 66 0.54 23.43 -13.95
CA LYS A 66 -0.19 23.21 -15.21
C LYS A 66 -1.15 24.35 -15.56
N ARG A 67 -1.39 24.51 -16.87
CA ARG A 67 -2.49 25.32 -17.40
C ARG A 67 -3.80 24.51 -17.33
N ALA A 68 -4.95 25.20 -17.35
CA ALA A 68 -6.25 24.54 -17.15
C ALA A 68 -6.61 23.54 -18.27
N SER A 69 -6.16 23.80 -19.49
CA SER A 69 -6.47 23.02 -20.70
C SER A 69 -5.47 21.91 -21.03
N SER A 70 -4.36 21.76 -20.29
CA SER A 70 -3.33 20.78 -20.61
C SER A 70 -3.61 19.40 -20.00
N PRO A 71 -3.37 18.28 -20.74
CA PRO A 71 -3.49 16.92 -20.21
C PRO A 71 -2.53 16.69 -19.03
N SER A 72 -2.86 15.75 -18.15
CA SER A 72 -2.01 15.41 -17.00
C SER A 72 -0.69 14.78 -17.45
N LEU A 73 0.46 15.35 -17.04
CA LEU A 73 1.76 14.71 -17.25
C LEU A 73 1.78 13.34 -16.55
N LYS A 74 2.18 12.32 -17.30
CA LYS A 74 2.61 11.04 -16.73
C LYS A 74 4.11 11.17 -16.41
N LYS A 75 4.45 11.30 -15.13
CA LYS A 75 5.84 11.17 -14.67
C LYS A 75 6.10 9.68 -14.43
N PHE A 76 7.15 9.14 -15.06
CA PHE A 76 7.70 7.83 -14.71
C PHE A 76 8.67 8.03 -13.54
N ILE A 77 8.50 7.27 -12.45
CA ILE A 77 9.45 7.28 -11.34
C ILE A 77 10.77 6.74 -11.88
N VAL A 78 11.82 7.56 -11.83
CA VAL A 78 13.19 7.08 -12.03
C VAL A 78 13.62 6.47 -10.70
N SER A 79 13.47 5.16 -10.53
CA SER A 79 14.17 4.46 -9.46
C SER A 79 15.64 4.37 -9.87
N SER A 80 16.55 4.96 -9.11
CA SER A 80 17.96 4.61 -9.27
C SER A 80 18.08 3.08 -9.06
N SER A 81 18.93 2.42 -9.84
CA SER A 81 19.19 0.98 -9.74
C SER A 81 19.88 0.57 -8.42
N ALA A 82 20.06 1.51 -7.50
CA ALA A 82 20.74 1.31 -6.23
C ALA A 82 19.78 0.71 -5.17
N GLY A 83 20.20 -0.42 -4.61
CA GLY A 83 19.75 -1.03 -3.35
C GLY A 83 18.30 -0.84 -2.91
N LYS A 84 17.50 -1.90 -3.05
CA LYS A 84 16.25 -2.06 -2.29
C LYS A 84 16.19 -3.46 -1.69
N VAL A 85 15.62 -3.56 -0.51
CA VAL A 85 15.38 -4.82 0.22
C VAL A 85 13.87 -4.96 0.41
N MET A 86 13.34 -6.17 0.27
CA MET A 86 11.94 -6.45 0.61
C MET A 86 11.88 -6.86 2.08
N ALA A 87 10.96 -6.27 2.84
CA ALA A 87 10.66 -6.69 4.20
C ALA A 87 9.24 -7.26 4.25
N SER A 88 9.09 -8.46 4.82
CA SER A 88 7.80 -8.98 5.28
C SER A 88 7.64 -8.59 6.74
N VAL A 89 6.56 -7.89 7.09
CA VAL A 89 6.27 -7.47 8.46
C VAL A 89 4.99 -8.14 8.91
N LEU A 90 5.05 -8.87 10.02
CA LEU A 90 3.90 -9.46 10.71
C LEU A 90 3.67 -8.68 12.01
N TRP A 91 2.45 -8.24 12.27
CA TRP A 91 2.11 -7.46 13.45
C TRP A 91 0.68 -7.72 13.93
N ASP A 92 0.44 -7.43 15.20
CA ASP A 92 -0.89 -7.43 15.83
C ASP A 92 -1.17 -6.07 16.49
N ALA A 93 -2.14 -6.04 17.41
CA ALA A 93 -2.51 -4.84 18.14
C ALA A 93 -1.45 -4.38 19.17
N GLU A 94 -0.55 -5.25 19.60
CA GLU A 94 0.49 -4.96 20.60
C GLU A 94 1.79 -4.49 19.93
N GLY A 95 2.10 -4.98 18.73
CA GLY A 95 3.22 -4.49 17.96
C GLY A 95 3.69 -5.42 16.87
N ILE A 96 4.95 -5.22 16.46
CA ILE A 96 5.61 -6.05 15.45
C ILE A 96 5.97 -7.39 16.08
N ILE A 97 5.51 -8.47 15.45
CA ILE A 97 5.82 -9.83 15.86
C ILE A 97 7.07 -10.32 15.12
N ILE A 98 7.12 -10.14 13.80
CA ILE A 98 8.22 -10.61 12.94
C ILE A 98 8.55 -9.56 11.87
N VAL A 99 9.85 -9.38 11.62
CA VAL A 99 10.37 -8.71 10.43
C VAL A 99 11.36 -9.65 9.74
N GLU A 100 11.04 -10.03 8.51
CA GLU A 100 11.92 -10.83 7.66
C GLU A 100 12.41 -9.99 6.48
N TYR A 101 13.73 -9.93 6.30
CA TYR A 101 14.36 -9.26 5.17
C TYR A 101 14.74 -10.28 4.10
N LEU A 102 14.32 -10.04 2.87
CA LEU A 102 14.70 -10.86 1.73
C LEU A 102 15.84 -10.20 0.97
N GLU A 103 16.92 -10.95 0.82
CA GLU A 103 18.07 -10.51 0.05
C GLU A 103 17.72 -10.26 -1.42
N LYS A 104 18.48 -9.36 -2.03
CA LYS A 104 18.29 -8.91 -3.41
C LYS A 104 18.41 -10.11 -4.37
N GLY A 105 17.30 -10.49 -4.99
CA GLY A 105 17.24 -11.58 -5.97
C GLY A 105 16.53 -12.84 -5.48
N ALA A 106 16.19 -12.92 -4.19
CA ALA A 106 15.33 -13.97 -3.67
C ALA A 106 13.86 -13.71 -4.03
N THR A 107 13.25 -14.63 -4.76
CA THR A 107 11.80 -14.66 -4.96
C THR A 107 11.22 -15.51 -3.85
N ILE A 108 10.29 -14.95 -3.07
CA ILE A 108 9.52 -15.75 -2.11
C ILE A 108 8.68 -16.73 -2.93
N MET A 109 9.06 -18.00 -2.94
CA MET A 109 8.15 -19.04 -3.40
C MET A 109 7.03 -19.17 -2.38
N ASP A 110 5.79 -19.20 -2.89
CA ASP A 110 4.60 -19.38 -2.08
C ASP A 110 4.60 -20.82 -1.56
N SER A 111 5.20 -21.03 -0.38
CA SER A 111 5.12 -22.28 0.35
C SER A 111 4.75 -21.99 1.80
N TYR A 112 3.46 -21.76 2.01
CA TYR A 112 2.79 -21.90 3.30
C TYR A 112 1.61 -22.85 3.13
#